data_AF-A0A9X3EVM7-F1
#
_entry.id   AF-A0A9X3EVM7-F1
#
_cell.length_a   1.000
_cell.length_b   1.000
_cell.length_c   1.000
_cell.angle_alpha   90.00
_cell.angle_beta   90.00
_cell.angle_gamma   90.00
#
_symmetry.space_group_name_H-M   'P 1'
#
loop_
_entity.id
_entity.type
_entity.pdbx_description
1 polymer ?
#
loop_
_entity_poly.entity_id
_entity_poly.type
_entity_poly.pdbx_seq_one_letter_code
_entity_poly.pdbx_strand_id
1 'polypeptide(L)'
;MRPDPDLARRLELAEHIQRQWYPSWTSAWLKAVPASAVLESIHREALAEAGADPSALVTARRAVVQTFLEDHFSLCTPEDAPYCTFVDGTWRAIDRAEMLACADRLLATARARIVEVEAEEAAERAEAEQGGWLDAVSPSRLADRMIDLDALRRWFTAELWADPEPTWFTNTRPGFTGEPAVVGIDDHVITILWLP
;
A
#
# COMPACT_ATOMS: atom_id res chain seq x y z
N MET A 1 7.83 18.29 -18.91
CA MET A 1 6.67 17.88 -18.10
C MET A 1 5.54 18.86 -18.33
N ARG A 2 4.32 18.38 -18.61
CA ARG A 2 3.12 19.23 -18.44
C ARG A 2 2.85 19.36 -16.94
N PRO A 3 2.42 20.52 -16.44
CA PRO A 3 2.03 20.66 -15.05
C PRO A 3 0.82 19.77 -14.75
N ASP A 4 0.90 18.97 -13.70
CA ASP A 4 -0.21 18.20 -13.15
C ASP A 4 -1.12 19.18 -12.37
N PRO A 5 -2.36 19.44 -12.86
CA PRO A 5 -3.26 20.42 -12.25
C PRO A 5 -3.75 20.00 -10.86
N ASP A 6 -3.67 18.71 -10.53
CA ASP A 6 -4.16 18.14 -9.26
C ASP A 6 -3.03 17.70 -8.33
N LEU A 7 -1.78 18.05 -8.64
CA LEU A 7 -0.60 17.65 -7.86
C LEU A 7 -0.73 18.01 -6.37
N ALA A 8 -1.18 19.23 -6.06
CA ALA A 8 -1.33 19.67 -4.66
C ALA A 8 -2.30 18.76 -3.89
N ARG A 9 -3.47 18.45 -4.48
CA ARG A 9 -4.45 17.53 -3.91
C ARG A 9 -3.87 16.12 -3.73
N ARG A 10 -3.10 15.62 -4.70
CA ARG A 10 -2.47 14.29 -4.62
C ARG A 10 -1.47 14.21 -3.46
N LEU A 11 -0.68 15.26 -3.27
CA LEU A 11 0.28 15.34 -2.17
C LEU A 11 -0.42 15.47 -0.81
N GLU A 12 -1.50 16.25 -0.72
CA GLU A 12 -2.34 16.33 0.48
C GLU A 12 -2.99 14.98 0.80
N LEU A 13 -3.47 14.26 -0.21
CA LEU A 13 -4.02 12.91 -0.04
C LEU A 13 -2.93 11.94 0.44
N ALA A 14 -1.73 12.00 -0.14
CA ALA A 14 -0.62 11.16 0.30
C ALA A 14 -0.26 11.42 1.77
N GLU A 15 -0.21 12.68 2.18
CA GLU A 15 0.01 13.06 3.58
C GLU A 15 -1.13 12.61 4.51
N HIS A 16 -2.39 12.69 4.05
CA HIS A 16 -3.52 12.18 4.81
C HIS A 16 -3.45 10.67 5.03
N ILE A 17 -3.19 9.90 3.97
CA ILE A 17 -2.98 8.45 4.00
C ILE A 17 -1.88 8.11 5.00
N GLN A 18 -0.81 8.90 5.01
CA GLN A 18 0.34 8.69 5.87
C GLN A 18 0.05 8.75 7.37
N ARG A 19 -0.98 9.50 7.76
CA ARG A 19 -1.35 9.70 9.17
C ARG A 19 -2.37 8.67 9.65
N GLN A 20 -2.89 7.81 8.78
CA GLN A 20 -3.89 6.81 9.15
C GLN A 20 -3.26 5.67 9.94
N TRP A 21 -4.02 5.15 10.91
CA TRP A 21 -3.60 4.02 11.72
C TRP A 21 -4.27 2.74 11.24
N TYR A 22 -3.47 1.80 10.72
CA TYR A 22 -3.97 0.55 10.17
C TYR A 22 -3.80 -0.61 11.16
N PRO A 23 -4.72 -1.59 11.18
CA PRO A 23 -4.51 -2.81 11.94
C PRO A 23 -3.45 -3.68 11.26
N SER A 24 -2.49 -4.16 12.04
CA SER A 24 -1.29 -4.83 11.53
C SER A 24 -1.50 -6.25 10.99
N TRP A 25 -2.67 -6.88 11.20
CA TRP A 25 -2.87 -8.31 10.87
C TRP A 25 -4.18 -8.63 10.11
N THR A 26 -5.20 -7.76 10.18
CA THR A 26 -6.52 -8.05 9.59
C THR A 26 -6.89 -7.27 8.35
N SER A 27 -6.24 -6.14 8.07
CA SER A 27 -6.60 -5.32 6.93
C SER A 27 -5.40 -5.10 6.00
N ALA A 28 -5.70 -4.82 4.74
CA ALA A 28 -4.72 -4.22 3.86
C ALA A 28 -4.49 -2.76 4.28
N TRP A 29 -3.29 -2.26 4.10
CA TRP A 29 -3.00 -0.83 4.30
C TRP A 29 -2.25 -0.23 3.13
N LEU A 30 -2.34 1.09 3.06
CA LEU A 30 -1.79 1.90 1.99
C LEU A 30 -0.78 2.89 2.56
N LYS A 31 0.39 2.92 1.94
CA LYS A 31 1.38 3.97 2.08
C LYS A 31 1.34 4.88 0.86
N ALA A 32 1.51 6.18 1.07
CA ALA A 32 1.76 7.13 -0.01
C ALA A 32 2.77 8.18 0.45
N VAL A 33 3.81 8.43 -0.34
CA VAL A 33 4.82 9.47 -0.07
C VAL A 33 5.11 10.29 -1.32
N PRO A 34 5.47 11.58 -1.16
CA PRO A 34 6.04 12.35 -2.26
C PRO A 34 7.32 11.69 -2.79
N ALA A 35 7.40 11.44 -4.10
CA ALA A 35 8.60 10.88 -4.74
C ALA A 35 9.83 11.77 -4.50
N SER A 36 9.64 13.08 -4.35
CA SER A 36 10.71 14.02 -4.01
C SER A 36 11.43 13.72 -2.70
N ALA A 37 10.80 12.98 -1.78
CA ALA A 37 11.44 12.55 -0.53
C ALA A 37 12.47 11.44 -0.74
N VAL A 38 12.39 10.70 -1.87
CA VAL A 38 13.24 9.54 -2.19
C VAL A 38 14.15 9.80 -3.40
N LEU A 39 13.75 10.70 -4.29
CA LEU A 39 14.50 10.98 -5.53
C LEU A 39 15.84 11.67 -5.24
N GLU A 40 16.92 10.92 -5.44
CA GLU A 40 18.30 11.40 -5.44
C GLU A 40 18.72 11.97 -6.81
N SER A 41 19.92 12.54 -6.90
CA SER A 41 20.45 13.06 -8.17
C SER A 41 20.54 11.97 -9.25
N ILE A 42 21.04 10.79 -8.87
CA ILE A 42 21.18 9.64 -9.79
C ILE A 42 19.84 9.18 -10.37
N HIS A 43 18.77 9.23 -9.57
CA HIS A 43 17.42 8.89 -10.03
C HIS A 43 16.89 9.91 -11.05
N ARG A 44 17.12 11.21 -10.79
CA ARG A 44 16.69 12.27 -11.71
C ARG A 44 17.42 12.19 -13.05
N GLU A 45 18.71 11.91 -13.02
CA GLU A 45 19.51 11.70 -14.23
C GLU A 45 19.00 10.50 -15.03
N ALA A 46 18.82 9.34 -14.38
CA ALA A 46 18.31 8.14 -15.04
C ALA A 46 16.90 8.33 -15.63
N LEU A 47 15.99 9.02 -14.92
CA LEU A 47 14.66 9.35 -15.42
C LEU A 47 14.71 10.33 -16.61
N ALA A 48 15.62 11.31 -16.58
CA ALA A 48 15.81 12.25 -17.67
C ALA A 48 16.39 11.57 -18.92
N GLU A 49 17.36 10.67 -18.75
CA GLU A 49 17.96 9.88 -19.83
C GLU A 49 16.97 8.90 -20.45
N ALA A 50 16.13 8.26 -19.64
CA ALA A 50 15.07 7.37 -20.12
C ALA A 50 14.08 8.11 -21.04
N GLY A 51 13.82 9.39 -20.78
CA GLY A 51 12.97 10.22 -21.61
C GLY A 51 11.57 9.62 -21.77
N ALA A 52 11.23 9.22 -23.00
CA ALA A 52 9.95 8.59 -23.33
C ALA A 52 10.08 7.09 -23.64
N ASP A 53 11.25 6.48 -23.49
CA ASP A 53 11.42 5.03 -23.70
C ASP A 53 10.78 4.24 -22.54
N PRO A 54 9.73 3.43 -22.79
CA PRO A 54 9.05 2.69 -21.74
C PRO A 54 9.97 1.73 -20.98
N SER A 55 10.92 1.08 -21.68
CA SER A 55 11.82 0.10 -21.05
C SER A 55 12.82 0.78 -20.12
N ALA A 56 13.42 1.88 -20.56
CA ALA A 56 14.30 2.69 -19.70
C ALA A 56 13.53 3.29 -18.52
N LEU A 57 12.30 3.77 -18.71
CA LEU A 57 11.47 4.32 -17.63
C LEU A 57 11.16 3.28 -16.55
N VAL A 58 10.80 2.04 -16.93
CA VAL A 58 10.59 0.95 -15.96
C VAL A 58 11.86 0.67 -15.16
N THR A 59 13.02 0.69 -15.83
CA THR A 59 14.32 0.45 -15.18
C THR A 59 14.66 1.57 -14.18
N ALA A 60 14.52 2.82 -14.59
CA ALA A 60 14.77 3.98 -13.72
C ALA A 60 13.80 4.01 -12.53
N ARG A 61 12.51 3.80 -12.75
CA ARG A 61 11.49 3.77 -11.68
C ARG A 61 11.67 2.59 -10.73
N ARG A 62 12.17 1.44 -11.21
CA ARG A 62 12.54 0.31 -10.33
C ARG A 62 13.64 0.71 -9.36
N ALA A 63 14.67 1.43 -9.81
CA ALA A 63 15.75 1.88 -8.93
C ALA A 63 15.22 2.80 -7.81
N VAL A 64 14.30 3.72 -8.14
CA VAL A 64 13.66 4.58 -7.13
C VAL A 64 12.86 3.77 -6.12
N VAL A 65 12.09 2.77 -6.57
CA VAL A 65 11.35 1.88 -5.68
C VAL A 65 12.32 1.10 -4.77
N GLN A 66 13.45 0.64 -5.29
CA GLN A 66 14.45 -0.05 -4.49
C GLN A 66 14.99 0.84 -3.37
N THR A 67 15.40 2.08 -3.66
CA THR A 67 15.83 3.05 -2.63
C THR A 67 14.72 3.37 -1.62
N PHE A 68 13.47 3.49 -2.08
CA PHE A 68 12.34 3.68 -1.17
C PHE A 68 12.22 2.51 -0.17
N LEU A 69 12.30 1.28 -0.66
CA LEU A 69 12.17 0.07 0.17
C LEU A 69 13.35 -0.11 1.13
N GLU A 70 14.57 0.24 0.72
CA GLU A 70 15.80 0.04 1.51
C GLU A 70 16.03 1.14 2.57
N ASP A 71 15.71 2.40 2.26
CA ASP A 71 16.10 3.53 3.12
C ASP A 71 14.94 4.25 3.80
N HIS A 72 13.73 4.18 3.22
CA HIS A 72 12.61 5.02 3.66
C HIS A 72 11.45 4.21 4.26
N PHE A 73 11.29 2.95 3.84
CA PHE A 73 10.14 2.13 4.18
C PHE A 73 10.02 1.83 5.69
N SER A 74 11.13 1.62 6.40
CA SER A 74 11.13 1.33 7.85
C SER A 74 10.63 2.48 8.72
N LEU A 75 10.82 3.73 8.29
CA LEU A 75 10.35 4.94 9.00
C LEU A 75 8.83 5.17 8.82
N CYS A 76 8.19 4.28 8.08
CA CYS A 76 7.03 4.59 7.28
C CYS A 76 5.94 3.53 7.37
N THR A 77 6.19 2.41 8.05
CA THR A 77 5.31 1.25 8.20
C THR A 77 4.73 1.14 9.60
N PRO A 78 3.64 0.37 9.78
CA PRO A 78 3.29 -0.16 11.11
C PRO A 78 4.50 -0.87 11.74
N GLU A 79 4.63 -0.81 13.06
CA GLU A 79 5.79 -1.34 13.82
C GLU A 79 6.08 -2.83 13.52
N ASP A 80 5.06 -3.60 13.12
CA ASP A 80 5.14 -5.03 12.87
C ASP A 80 5.28 -5.43 11.39
N ALA A 81 5.49 -4.48 10.46
CA ALA A 81 5.67 -4.86 9.06
C ALA A 81 6.93 -5.73 8.88
N PRO A 82 6.84 -6.94 8.32
CA PRO A 82 7.98 -7.82 8.12
C PRO A 82 8.88 -7.23 7.03
N TYR A 83 9.86 -6.44 7.46
CA TYR A 83 10.77 -5.68 6.60
C TYR A 83 11.41 -6.54 5.51
N CYS A 84 11.80 -7.77 5.87
CA CYS A 84 12.39 -8.76 4.96
C CYS A 84 11.48 -9.08 3.75
N THR A 85 10.16 -9.05 3.89
CA THR A 85 9.21 -9.28 2.78
C THR A 85 9.39 -8.28 1.64
N PHE A 86 9.86 -7.07 1.96
CA PHE A 86 9.97 -5.96 1.01
C PHE A 86 11.37 -5.81 0.45
N VAL A 87 12.40 -5.92 1.30
CA VAL A 87 13.80 -5.77 0.87
C VAL A 87 14.37 -7.03 0.21
N ASP A 88 13.91 -8.22 0.61
CA ASP A 88 14.36 -9.49 0.01
C ASP A 88 13.42 -9.96 -1.13
N GLY A 89 12.33 -9.23 -1.36
CA GLY A 89 11.32 -9.54 -2.38
C GLY A 89 11.84 -9.31 -3.80
N THR A 90 11.49 -10.22 -4.72
CA THR A 90 11.76 -10.02 -6.15
C THR A 90 10.62 -9.22 -6.80
N TRP A 91 10.82 -7.92 -6.99
CA TRP A 91 9.84 -7.03 -7.60
C TRP A 91 9.91 -7.06 -9.13
N ARG A 92 8.78 -7.34 -9.78
CA ARG A 92 8.64 -7.27 -11.23
C ARG A 92 7.64 -6.20 -11.62
N ALA A 93 7.84 -5.61 -12.79
CA ALA A 93 6.86 -4.68 -13.36
C ALA A 93 5.61 -5.46 -13.80
N ILE A 94 4.44 -4.82 -13.66
CA ILE A 94 3.15 -5.35 -14.06
C ILE A 94 2.36 -4.29 -14.82
N ASP A 95 1.42 -4.72 -15.66
CA ASP A 95 0.49 -3.81 -16.32
C ASP A 95 -0.65 -3.38 -15.39
N ARG A 96 -1.45 -2.41 -15.84
CA ARG A 96 -2.58 -1.88 -15.07
C ARG A 96 -3.63 -2.95 -14.76
N ALA A 97 -3.88 -3.88 -15.67
CA ALA A 97 -4.92 -4.89 -15.48
C ALA A 97 -4.50 -5.91 -14.40
N GLU A 98 -3.24 -6.34 -14.44
CA GLU A 98 -2.65 -7.19 -13.41
C GLU A 98 -2.57 -6.46 -12.06
N MET A 99 -2.18 -5.17 -12.06
CA MET A 99 -2.19 -4.35 -10.85
C MET A 99 -3.57 -4.32 -10.18
N LEU A 100 -4.63 -4.06 -10.97
CA LEU A 100 -6.00 -4.03 -10.45
C LEU A 100 -6.41 -5.39 -9.90
N ALA A 101 -6.08 -6.48 -10.60
CA ALA A 101 -6.37 -7.83 -10.14
C ALA A 101 -5.62 -8.19 -8.84
N CYS A 102 -4.39 -7.72 -8.67
CA CYS A 102 -3.65 -7.85 -7.43
C CYS A 102 -4.31 -7.04 -6.31
N ALA A 103 -4.60 -5.76 -6.52
CA ALA A 103 -5.24 -4.90 -5.53
C ALA A 103 -6.60 -5.45 -5.08
N ASP A 104 -7.45 -5.88 -6.02
CA ASP A 104 -8.76 -6.46 -5.72
C ASP A 104 -8.62 -7.75 -4.88
N ARG A 105 -7.61 -8.59 -5.16
CA ARG A 105 -7.34 -9.80 -4.38
C ARG A 105 -6.89 -9.48 -2.96
N LEU A 106 -5.95 -8.54 -2.80
CA LEU A 106 -5.47 -8.09 -1.50
C LEU A 106 -6.62 -7.62 -0.62
N LEU A 107 -7.47 -6.76 -1.18
CA LEU A 107 -8.60 -6.17 -0.47
C LEU A 107 -9.71 -7.20 -0.19
N ALA A 108 -9.94 -8.17 -1.09
CA ALA A 108 -10.89 -9.25 -0.82
C ALA A 108 -10.42 -10.13 0.34
N THR A 109 -9.12 -10.46 0.41
CA THR A 109 -8.56 -11.22 1.53
C THR A 109 -8.61 -10.43 2.84
N ALA A 110 -8.28 -9.14 2.81
CA ALA A 110 -8.46 -8.25 3.98
C ALA A 110 -9.90 -8.25 4.48
N ARG A 111 -10.87 -8.14 3.57
CA ARG A 111 -12.30 -8.14 3.90
C ARG A 111 -12.71 -9.44 4.60
N ALA A 112 -12.21 -10.59 4.13
CA ALA A 112 -12.49 -11.87 4.77
C ALA A 112 -11.95 -11.93 6.21
N ARG A 113 -10.70 -11.50 6.44
CA ARG A 113 -10.10 -11.45 7.79
C ARG A 113 -10.84 -10.50 8.73
N ILE A 114 -11.31 -9.35 8.24
CA ILE A 114 -12.14 -8.43 9.03
C ILE A 114 -13.44 -9.11 9.46
N VAL A 115 -14.12 -9.80 8.54
CA VAL A 115 -15.38 -10.52 8.84
C VAL A 115 -15.14 -11.63 9.86
N GLU A 116 -14.02 -12.36 9.78
CA GLU A 116 -13.65 -13.37 10.77
C GLU A 116 -13.51 -12.75 12.17
N VAL A 117 -12.83 -11.61 12.29
CA VAL A 117 -12.68 -10.89 13.55
C VAL A 117 -14.00 -10.41 14.12
N GLU A 118 -14.86 -9.84 13.27
CA GLU A 118 -16.19 -9.39 13.68
C GLU A 118 -17.05 -10.57 14.17
N ALA A 119 -16.96 -11.73 13.52
CA ALA A 119 -17.66 -12.94 13.93
C ALA A 119 -17.16 -13.49 15.27
N GLU A 120 -15.83 -13.52 15.48
CA GLU A 120 -15.22 -13.91 16.76
C GLU A 120 -15.67 -13.00 17.90
N GLU A 121 -15.64 -11.68 17.69
CA GLU A 121 -16.07 -10.70 18.70
C GLU A 121 -17.58 -10.78 18.98
N ALA A 122 -18.40 -11.07 17.97
CA ALA A 122 -19.83 -11.28 18.15
C ALA A 122 -20.11 -12.54 18.98
N ALA A 123 -19.37 -13.62 18.75
CA ALA A 123 -19.47 -14.85 19.53
C ALA A 123 -19.05 -14.64 20.99
N GLU A 124 -17.93 -13.95 21.22
CA GLU A 124 -17.45 -13.60 22.56
C GLU A 124 -18.48 -12.76 23.33
N ARG A 125 -19.06 -11.72 22.68
CA ARG A 125 -20.10 -10.89 23.31
C ARG A 125 -21.36 -11.71 23.65
N ALA A 126 -21.76 -12.63 22.78
CA ALA A 126 -22.92 -13.49 23.04
C ALA A 126 -22.67 -14.46 24.22
N GLU A 127 -21.46 -15.00 24.35
CA GLU A 127 -21.05 -15.82 25.50
C GLU A 127 -21.03 -14.99 26.79
N ALA A 128 -20.50 -13.77 26.72
CA ALA A 128 -20.44 -12.84 27.84
C ALA A 128 -21.81 -12.43 28.36
N GLU A 129 -22.76 -12.21 27.45
CA GLU A 129 -24.16 -11.92 27.78
C GLU A 129 -24.81 -13.11 28.49
N GLN A 130 -24.61 -14.34 28.01
CA GLN A 130 -25.13 -15.56 28.65
C GLN A 130 -24.48 -15.83 30.01
N GLY A 131 -23.19 -15.53 30.15
CA GLY A 131 -22.42 -15.71 31.38
C GLY A 131 -22.56 -14.58 32.40
N GLY A 132 -23.21 -13.46 32.05
CA GLY A 132 -23.42 -12.31 32.93
C GLY A 132 -22.16 -11.47 33.21
N TRP A 133 -21.20 -11.47 32.28
CA TRP A 133 -19.93 -10.73 32.40
C TRP A 133 -19.67 -9.79 31.21
N LEU A 134 -20.73 -9.35 30.52
CA LEU A 134 -20.64 -8.45 29.36
C LEU A 134 -19.79 -7.18 29.62
N ASP A 135 -19.84 -6.65 30.84
CA ASP A 135 -19.07 -5.46 31.26
C ASP A 135 -17.54 -5.69 31.25
N ALA A 136 -17.08 -6.95 31.21
CA ALA A 136 -15.68 -7.32 31.13
C ALA A 136 -15.17 -7.49 29.68
N VAL A 137 -16.05 -7.45 28.68
CA VAL A 137 -15.65 -7.58 27.27
C VAL A 137 -14.95 -6.32 26.80
N SER A 138 -13.79 -6.49 26.17
CA SER A 138 -13.02 -5.37 25.63
C SER A 138 -13.72 -4.74 24.41
N PRO A 139 -13.44 -3.46 24.10
CA PRO A 139 -13.83 -2.86 22.82
C PRO A 139 -13.33 -3.69 21.63
N SER A 140 -13.97 -3.49 20.47
CA SER A 140 -13.55 -4.17 19.24
C SER A 140 -12.05 -3.98 18.96
N ARG A 141 -11.38 -5.05 18.54
CA ARG A 141 -9.99 -5.04 18.06
C ARG A 141 -9.80 -4.14 16.84
N LEU A 142 -10.89 -3.85 16.12
CA LEU A 142 -10.93 -2.97 14.95
C LEU A 142 -11.33 -1.53 15.30
N ALA A 143 -11.67 -1.23 16.56
CA ALA A 143 -12.03 0.11 16.97
C ALA A 143 -10.90 1.11 16.68
N ASP A 144 -11.27 2.28 16.15
CA ASP A 144 -10.36 3.37 15.81
C ASP A 144 -9.26 3.01 14.79
N ARG A 145 -9.45 1.91 14.04
CA ARG A 145 -8.54 1.47 12.97
C ARG A 145 -9.08 1.84 11.59
N MET A 146 -8.19 2.20 10.67
CA MET A 146 -8.52 2.43 9.27
C MET A 146 -8.78 1.08 8.57
N ILE A 147 -10.06 0.79 8.31
CA ILE A 147 -10.53 -0.44 7.65
C ILE A 147 -11.44 -0.16 6.43
N ASP A 148 -11.50 1.09 5.97
CA ASP A 148 -12.25 1.44 4.75
C ASP A 148 -11.48 0.97 3.50
N LEU A 149 -11.68 -0.30 3.16
CA LEU A 149 -11.05 -0.97 2.02
C LEU A 149 -11.47 -0.34 0.68
N ASP A 150 -12.65 0.26 0.60
CA ASP A 150 -13.15 0.89 -0.62
C ASP A 150 -12.45 2.24 -0.84
N ALA A 151 -12.18 2.99 0.24
CA ALA A 151 -11.30 4.15 0.18
C ALA A 151 -9.89 3.78 -0.24
N LEU A 152 -9.28 2.73 0.36
CA LEU A 152 -7.94 2.27 -0.03
C LEU A 152 -7.88 1.90 -1.51
N ARG A 153 -8.89 1.19 -2.00
CA ARG A 153 -9.02 0.85 -3.42
C ARG A 153 -9.05 2.11 -4.30
N ARG A 154 -9.92 3.06 -3.96
CA ARG A 154 -10.13 4.28 -4.74
C ARG A 154 -8.87 5.15 -4.74
N TRP A 155 -8.24 5.33 -3.59
CA TRP A 155 -7.00 6.06 -3.44
C TRP A 155 -5.89 5.44 -4.28
N PHE A 156 -5.66 4.12 -4.12
CA PHE A 156 -4.58 3.43 -4.81
C PHE A 156 -4.79 3.28 -6.32
N THR A 157 -6.02 3.30 -6.84
CA THR A 157 -6.26 3.01 -8.27
C THR A 157 -6.62 4.21 -9.12
N ALA A 158 -7.14 5.28 -8.51
CA ALA A 158 -7.66 6.43 -9.23
C ALA A 158 -7.16 7.76 -8.68
N GLU A 159 -7.23 8.01 -7.37
CA GLU A 159 -6.97 9.35 -6.85
C GLU A 159 -5.49 9.71 -6.76
N LEU A 160 -4.62 8.72 -6.57
CA LEU A 160 -3.19 8.95 -6.47
C LEU A 160 -2.50 9.08 -7.83
N TRP A 161 -3.19 8.91 -8.96
CA TRP A 161 -2.61 8.89 -10.30
C TRP A 161 -3.28 9.93 -11.21
N ALA A 162 -2.52 10.91 -11.70
CA ALA A 162 -3.07 12.02 -12.49
C ALA A 162 -3.22 11.73 -13.99
N ASP A 163 -2.12 11.41 -14.70
CA ASP A 163 -2.17 11.21 -16.16
C ASP A 163 -0.91 10.60 -16.83
N PRO A 164 0.35 10.76 -16.36
CA PRO A 164 1.39 9.85 -16.83
C PRO A 164 1.11 8.47 -16.24
N GLU A 165 1.08 7.43 -17.07
CA GLU A 165 0.86 6.06 -16.60
C GLU A 165 1.95 5.74 -15.55
N PRO A 166 1.55 5.47 -14.30
CA PRO A 166 2.48 5.04 -13.27
C PRO A 166 3.11 3.72 -13.68
N THR A 167 4.29 3.42 -13.14
CA THR A 167 4.83 2.07 -13.22
C THR A 167 4.44 1.32 -11.97
N TRP A 168 3.86 0.14 -12.15
CA TRP A 168 3.49 -0.74 -11.05
C TRP A 168 4.45 -1.91 -10.93
N PHE A 169 4.69 -2.32 -9.70
CA PHE A 169 5.49 -3.49 -9.37
C PHE A 169 4.75 -4.38 -8.37
N THR A 170 5.00 -5.69 -8.43
CA THR A 170 4.54 -6.62 -7.40
C THR A 170 5.65 -7.59 -7.02
N ASN A 171 5.67 -7.99 -5.75
CA ASN A 171 6.47 -9.10 -5.22
C ASN A 171 5.78 -10.46 -5.40
N THR A 172 4.51 -10.49 -5.84
CA THR A 172 3.76 -11.73 -6.05
C THR A 172 4.17 -12.41 -7.35
N ARG A 173 4.96 -13.48 -7.20
CA ARG A 173 5.33 -14.41 -8.28
C ARG A 173 4.94 -15.84 -7.90
N PRO A 174 4.77 -16.75 -8.88
CA PRO A 174 4.53 -18.17 -8.58
C PRO A 174 5.59 -18.70 -7.61
N GLY A 175 5.15 -19.31 -6.50
CA GLY A 175 6.03 -19.84 -5.45
C GLY A 175 6.50 -18.84 -4.37
N PHE A 176 6.09 -17.58 -4.44
CA PHE A 176 6.29 -16.63 -3.34
C PHE A 176 5.36 -16.97 -2.17
N THR A 177 5.94 -17.19 -0.99
CA THR A 177 5.20 -17.52 0.25
C THR A 177 5.11 -16.34 1.21
N GLY A 178 5.71 -15.20 0.85
CA GLY A 178 5.62 -13.97 1.63
C GLY A 178 4.32 -13.22 1.35
N GLU A 179 4.14 -12.13 2.08
CA GLU A 179 2.92 -11.36 2.04
C GLU A 179 2.85 -10.45 0.79
N PRO A 180 1.70 -10.47 0.08
CA PRO A 180 1.59 -9.88 -1.25
C PRO A 180 1.45 -8.35 -1.20
N ALA A 181 2.15 -7.65 -2.10
CA ALA A 181 2.13 -6.21 -2.22
C ALA A 181 2.13 -5.72 -3.68
N VAL A 182 1.64 -4.50 -3.87
CA VAL A 182 1.76 -3.74 -5.11
C VAL A 182 2.31 -2.36 -4.80
N VAL A 183 3.36 -1.97 -5.53
CA VAL A 183 3.91 -0.61 -5.50
C VAL A 183 3.52 0.11 -6.79
N GLY A 184 3.06 1.35 -6.69
CA GLY A 184 2.92 2.25 -7.83
C GLY A 184 3.86 3.44 -7.69
N ILE A 185 4.46 3.88 -8.79
CA ILE A 185 5.35 5.05 -8.82
C ILE A 185 5.17 5.88 -10.08
N ASP A 186 5.13 7.20 -9.89
CA ASP A 186 5.35 8.20 -10.93
C ASP A 186 6.35 9.28 -10.45
N ASP A 187 6.41 10.41 -11.15
CA ASP A 187 7.34 11.50 -10.86
C ASP A 187 7.02 12.25 -9.56
N HIS A 188 5.86 12.00 -8.96
CA HIS A 188 5.31 12.79 -7.87
C HIS A 188 5.03 11.96 -6.63
N VAL A 189 4.60 10.72 -6.78
CA VAL A 189 4.14 9.88 -5.67
C VAL A 189 4.66 8.45 -5.82
N ILE A 190 5.09 7.89 -4.69
CA ILE A 190 5.35 6.46 -4.52
C ILE A 190 4.32 5.92 -3.54
N THR A 191 3.66 4.83 -3.89
CA THR A 191 2.66 4.19 -3.03
C THR A 191 2.89 2.70 -2.94
N ILE A 192 2.53 2.11 -1.80
CA ILE A 192 2.50 0.66 -1.62
C ILE A 192 1.20 0.25 -0.95
N LEU A 193 0.47 -0.66 -1.60
CA LEU A 193 -0.66 -1.38 -1.05
C LEU A 193 -0.19 -2.78 -0.68
N TRP A 194 -0.38 -3.17 0.56
CA TRP A 194 0.08 -4.45 1.07
C TRP A 194 -0.95 -5.08 1.99
N LEU A 195 -0.98 -6.40 1.98
CA LEU A 195 -1.76 -7.22 2.91
C LEU A 195 -0.78 -7.98 3.81
N PRO A 196 -0.84 -7.80 5.14
CA PRO A 196 -0.02 -8.55 6.10
C PRO A 196 -0.51 -10.00 6.29
#